data_AF-A0A7W6C230-F1
#
_entry.id   AF-A0A7W6C230-F1
#
_cell.length_a   1.000
_cell.length_b   1.000
_cell.length_c   1.000
_cell.angle_alpha   90.00
_cell.angle_beta   90.00
_cell.angle_gamma   90.00
#
_symmetry.space_group_name_H-M   'P 1'
#
loop_
_entity.id
_entity.type
_entity.pdbx_description
1 polymer ?
#
loop_
_entity_poly.entity_id
_entity_poly.type
_entity_poly.pdbx_seq_one_letter_code
_entity_poly.pdbx_strand_id
1 'polypeptide(L)'
;MVTPGHVLRARLSERALARIFMGLFAGGLAVGVAMVGPMLADLKMPAGFYLSVLADPNSYTRMQDGALTSYRLAWLPQIPAQAGLSSAAWTPFVEAVISDVSAHGQEFQAWQAVPALATAPRVTRPAKVFEAGSLDRLSTSGVISIDPDSGITDAVSFVDGRLSWVQVASYGRCRVVTGPSVEKCVTGSVGLKDAIEHIEKFKPATVAASQE
;
A
#
# COMPACT_ATOMS: atom_id res chain seq x y z
N MET A 1 -77.43 4.11 -21.65
CA MET A 1 -76.90 3.86 -23.01
C MET A 1 -75.60 4.62 -23.15
N VAL A 2 -74.47 3.91 -23.21
CA VAL A 2 -73.12 4.50 -23.35
C VAL A 2 -72.63 4.15 -24.74
N THR A 3 -72.33 5.16 -25.55
CA THR A 3 -71.97 5.02 -26.96
C THR A 3 -70.56 4.42 -27.10
N PRO A 4 -70.31 3.49 -28.06
CA PRO A 4 -69.06 2.73 -28.19
C PRO A 4 -67.79 3.56 -28.46
N GLY A 5 -67.92 4.86 -28.77
CA GLY A 5 -66.80 5.74 -29.11
C GLY A 5 -65.96 6.24 -27.93
N HIS A 6 -66.39 6.06 -26.68
CA HIS A 6 -65.68 6.61 -25.50
C HIS A 6 -64.64 5.67 -24.88
N VAL A 7 -64.67 4.37 -25.19
CA VAL A 7 -63.76 3.39 -24.56
C VAL A 7 -62.40 3.30 -25.26
N LEU A 8 -62.29 3.78 -26.51
CA LEU A 8 -61.03 3.74 -27.28
C LEU A 8 -60.09 4.92 -27.01
N ARG A 9 -60.60 6.07 -26.52
CA ARG A 9 -59.74 7.22 -26.18
C ARG A 9 -58.99 7.06 -24.85
N ALA A 10 -59.52 6.31 -23.89
CA ALA A 10 -58.89 6.12 -22.58
C ALA A 10 -57.65 5.19 -22.64
N ARG A 11 -57.62 4.19 -23.54
CA ARG A 11 -56.49 3.24 -23.63
C ARG A 11 -55.31 3.73 -24.47
N LEU A 12 -55.49 4.79 -25.26
CA LEU A 12 -54.41 5.38 -26.06
C LEU A 12 -53.59 6.42 -25.27
N SER A 13 -54.15 7.04 -24.23
CA SER A 13 -53.41 8.02 -23.41
C SER A 13 -52.45 7.36 -22.41
N GLU A 14 -52.84 6.25 -21.76
CA GLU A 14 -51.97 5.57 -20.77
C GLU A 14 -50.72 4.94 -21.41
N ARG A 15 -50.85 4.33 -22.59
CA ARG A 15 -49.71 3.68 -23.27
C ARG A 15 -48.74 4.68 -23.92
N ALA A 16 -49.22 5.85 -24.32
CA ALA A 16 -48.37 6.90 -24.86
C ALA A 16 -47.55 7.60 -23.74
N LEU A 17 -48.18 7.86 -22.59
CA LEU A 17 -47.54 8.56 -21.48
C LEU A 17 -46.47 7.70 -20.79
N ALA A 18 -46.71 6.39 -20.65
CA ALA A 18 -45.71 5.44 -20.12
C ALA A 18 -44.45 5.34 -21.00
N ARG A 19 -44.59 5.41 -22.33
CA ARG A 19 -43.44 5.37 -23.27
C ARG A 19 -42.64 6.67 -23.28
N ILE A 20 -43.30 7.81 -23.13
CA ILE A 20 -42.62 9.12 -23.04
C ILE A 20 -41.85 9.23 -21.71
N PHE A 21 -42.42 8.78 -20.60
CA PHE A 21 -41.72 8.75 -19.30
C PHE A 21 -40.52 7.79 -19.26
N MET A 22 -40.63 6.60 -19.85
CA MET A 22 -39.49 5.67 -19.96
C MET A 22 -38.37 6.22 -20.85
N GLY A 23 -38.71 6.91 -21.94
CA GLY A 23 -37.72 7.53 -22.84
C GLY A 23 -36.91 8.65 -22.16
N LEU A 24 -37.57 9.48 -21.34
CA LEU A 24 -36.91 10.56 -20.60
C LEU A 24 -35.98 10.05 -19.48
N PHE A 25 -36.33 8.96 -18.79
CA PHE A 25 -35.45 8.35 -17.79
C PHE A 25 -34.21 7.69 -18.40
N ALA A 26 -34.36 6.98 -19.53
CA ALA A 26 -33.22 6.35 -20.20
C ALA A 26 -32.27 7.40 -20.83
N GLY A 27 -32.82 8.46 -21.45
CA GLY A 27 -32.03 9.56 -22.02
C GLY A 27 -31.33 10.41 -20.95
N GLY A 28 -32.02 10.73 -19.85
CA GLY A 28 -31.45 11.52 -18.75
C GLY A 28 -30.30 10.81 -18.02
N LEU A 29 -30.39 9.49 -17.84
CA LEU A 29 -29.36 8.70 -17.17
C LEU A 29 -28.10 8.53 -18.05
N ALA A 30 -28.27 8.40 -19.37
CA ALA A 30 -27.15 8.34 -20.31
C ALA A 30 -26.39 9.68 -20.43
N VAL A 31 -27.09 10.82 -20.43
CA VAL A 31 -26.45 12.15 -20.47
C VAL A 31 -25.76 12.49 -19.14
N GLY A 32 -26.36 12.11 -18.00
CA GLY A 32 -25.75 12.30 -16.69
C GLY A 32 -24.44 11.53 -16.52
N VAL A 33 -24.36 10.27 -16.96
CA VAL A 33 -23.13 9.46 -16.93
C VAL A 33 -22.07 10.03 -17.89
N ALA A 34 -22.47 10.52 -19.07
CA ALA A 34 -21.54 11.07 -20.05
C ALA A 34 -20.92 12.43 -19.64
N MET A 35 -21.64 13.27 -18.88
CA MET A 35 -21.12 14.55 -18.41
C MET A 35 -20.31 14.46 -17.10
N VAL A 36 -20.64 13.52 -16.21
CA VAL A 36 -19.90 13.33 -14.95
C VAL A 36 -18.71 12.39 -15.11
N GLY A 37 -18.75 11.46 -16.08
CA GLY A 37 -17.68 10.49 -16.34
C GLY A 37 -16.28 11.07 -16.54
N PRO A 38 -16.08 12.13 -17.34
CA PRO A 38 -14.77 12.75 -17.52
C PRO A 38 -14.32 13.52 -16.27
N MET A 39 -15.25 14.12 -15.52
CA MET A 39 -14.95 14.87 -14.30
C MET A 39 -14.48 13.96 -13.16
N LEU A 40 -14.96 12.71 -13.12
CA LEU A 40 -14.47 11.68 -12.21
C LEU A 40 -13.15 11.03 -12.65
N ALA A 41 -12.86 10.98 -13.95
CA ALA A 41 -11.64 10.39 -14.49
C ALA A 41 -10.37 11.20 -14.17
N ASP A 42 -10.49 12.53 -14.04
CA ASP A 42 -9.38 13.43 -13.67
C ASP A 42 -9.22 13.63 -12.16
N LEU A 43 -10.17 13.13 -11.36
CA LEU A 43 -10.04 13.06 -9.92
C LEU A 43 -9.07 11.91 -9.58
N LYS A 44 -7.77 12.23 -9.60
CA LYS A 44 -6.72 11.46 -8.92
C LYS A 44 -7.00 11.47 -7.42
N MET A 45 -8.03 10.76 -7.00
CA MET A 45 -8.32 10.55 -5.59
C MET A 45 -7.20 9.68 -5.03
N PRO A 46 -6.54 10.10 -3.94
CA PRO A 46 -5.51 9.28 -3.30
C PRO A 46 -6.12 7.93 -2.94
N ALA A 47 -5.38 6.83 -3.13
CA ALA A 47 -5.88 5.47 -2.96
C ALA A 47 -6.60 5.24 -1.59
N GLY A 48 -6.20 5.98 -0.55
CA GLY A 48 -6.85 5.94 0.76
C GLY A 48 -8.29 6.47 0.81
N PHE A 49 -8.72 7.33 -0.14
CA PHE A 49 -10.08 7.87 -0.17
C PHE A 49 -11.11 6.79 -0.54
N TYR A 50 -10.84 5.97 -1.56
CA TYR A 50 -11.72 4.85 -1.92
C TYR A 50 -11.83 3.82 -0.79
N LEU A 51 -10.73 3.57 -0.08
CA LEU A 51 -10.69 2.71 1.10
C LEU A 51 -11.35 3.33 2.33
N SER A 52 -11.73 4.61 2.32
CA SER A 52 -12.41 5.26 3.45
C SER A 52 -13.92 5.37 3.28
N VAL A 53 -14.42 5.35 2.03
CA VAL A 53 -15.84 5.55 1.69
C VAL A 53 -16.60 4.23 1.52
N LEU A 54 -15.93 3.13 1.13
CA LEU A 54 -16.57 1.84 0.82
C LEU A 54 -16.17 0.70 1.78
N ALA A 55 -15.42 1.01 2.81
CA ALA A 55 -14.74 0.05 3.66
C ALA A 55 -15.46 -0.21 4.99
N ASP A 56 -15.60 -1.48 5.37
CA ASP A 56 -15.94 -1.85 6.74
C ASP A 56 -14.84 -1.33 7.69
N PRO A 57 -15.15 -0.47 8.69
CA PRO A 57 -14.18 0.03 9.66
C PRO A 57 -13.39 -1.07 10.37
N ASN A 58 -13.94 -2.29 10.45
CA ASN A 58 -13.29 -3.45 11.06
C ASN A 58 -12.20 -4.09 10.17
N SER A 59 -12.08 -3.67 8.91
CA SER A 59 -11.14 -4.26 7.95
C SER A 59 -9.91 -3.40 7.66
N TYR A 60 -9.78 -2.26 8.36
CA TYR A 60 -8.66 -1.33 8.20
C TYR A 60 -8.08 -0.91 9.55
N THR A 61 -6.81 -0.53 9.52
CA THR A 61 -6.09 0.06 10.64
C THR A 61 -5.41 1.35 10.19
N ARG A 62 -5.13 2.24 11.13
CA ARG A 62 -4.43 3.50 10.87
C ARG A 62 -2.95 3.34 11.18
N MET A 63 -2.09 3.66 10.22
CA MET A 63 -0.64 3.71 10.40
C MET A 63 -0.21 4.94 11.20
N GLN A 64 1.05 4.97 11.64
CA GLN A 64 1.60 6.09 12.43
C GLN A 64 1.60 7.42 11.67
N ASP A 65 1.64 7.39 10.34
CA ASP A 65 1.53 8.55 9.45
C ASP A 65 0.07 8.97 9.16
N GLY A 66 -0.90 8.26 9.74
CA GLY A 66 -2.33 8.50 9.54
C GLY A 66 -2.94 7.80 8.32
N ALA A 67 -2.14 7.09 7.51
CA ALA A 67 -2.64 6.35 6.35
C ALA A 67 -3.53 5.18 6.79
N LEU A 68 -4.59 4.91 6.02
CA LEU A 68 -5.41 3.71 6.20
C LEU A 68 -4.75 2.54 5.48
N THR A 69 -4.58 1.42 6.19
CA THR A 69 -4.04 0.17 5.64
C THR A 69 -4.87 -1.02 6.08
N SER A 70 -4.60 -2.21 5.54
CA SER A 70 -5.33 -3.42 5.90
C SER A 70 -5.17 -3.78 7.38
N TYR A 71 -6.25 -4.29 8.01
CA TYR A 71 -6.22 -4.81 9.38
C TYR A 71 -5.13 -5.87 9.61
N ARG A 72 -4.71 -6.59 8.55
CA ARG A 72 -3.62 -7.58 8.58
C ARG A 72 -2.29 -6.95 9.03
N LEU A 73 -2.14 -5.64 8.85
CA LEU A 73 -0.97 -4.86 9.25
C LEU A 73 -1.18 -4.11 10.58
N ALA A 74 -2.22 -4.43 11.37
CA ALA A 74 -2.50 -3.76 12.65
C ALA A 74 -1.42 -3.94 13.73
N TRP A 75 -0.44 -4.81 13.49
CA TRP A 75 0.74 -4.96 14.32
C TRP A 75 1.81 -3.88 14.06
N LEU A 76 1.88 -3.31 12.85
CA LEU A 76 2.90 -2.29 12.52
C LEU A 76 2.81 -1.04 13.40
N PRO A 77 1.62 -0.47 13.68
CA PRO A 77 1.52 0.70 14.57
C PRO A 77 1.98 0.43 16.01
N GLN A 78 2.00 -0.83 16.44
CA GLN A 78 2.42 -1.23 17.79
C GLN A 78 3.94 -1.19 17.98
N ILE A 79 4.70 -1.08 16.89
CA ILE A 79 6.15 -0.96 16.93
C ILE A 79 6.49 0.44 17.47
N PRO A 80 7.21 0.55 18.60
CA PRO A 80 7.52 1.85 19.19
C PRO A 80 8.35 2.67 18.21
N ALA A 81 7.96 3.94 18.01
CA ALA A 81 8.72 4.87 17.19
C ALA A 81 10.12 5.08 17.80
N GLN A 82 11.13 5.14 16.94
CA GLN A 82 12.52 5.37 17.33
C GLN A 82 13.12 6.48 16.45
N ALA A 83 14.13 7.19 16.96
CA ALA A 83 14.77 8.27 16.20
C ALA A 83 15.29 7.79 14.83
N GLY A 84 16.03 6.68 14.83
CA GLY A 84 16.49 6.06 13.59
C GLY A 84 17.65 6.79 12.92
N LEU A 85 17.82 6.48 11.64
CA LEU A 85 18.69 7.21 10.74
C LEU A 85 18.12 8.61 10.49
N SER A 86 18.99 9.57 10.16
CA SER A 86 18.52 10.83 9.59
C SER A 86 18.10 10.64 8.13
N SER A 87 17.25 11.51 7.58
CA SER A 87 16.99 11.53 6.13
C SER A 87 18.28 11.60 5.29
N ALA A 88 19.32 12.27 5.79
CA ALA A 88 20.62 12.34 5.11
C ALA A 88 21.38 11.00 5.11
N ALA A 89 21.23 10.18 6.14
CA ALA A 89 21.85 8.86 6.23
C ALA A 89 21.02 7.76 5.56
N TRP A 90 19.71 7.99 5.37
CA TRP A 90 18.81 7.03 4.74
C TRP A 90 19.12 6.78 3.27
N THR A 91 19.35 7.82 2.48
CA THR A 91 19.65 7.67 1.05
C THR A 91 20.92 6.84 0.81
N PRO A 92 22.08 7.15 1.44
CA PRO A 92 23.27 6.33 1.31
C PRO A 92 23.07 4.89 1.79
N PHE A 93 22.25 4.67 2.82
CA PHE A 93 21.89 3.34 3.28
C PHE A 93 21.18 2.53 2.20
N VAL A 94 20.14 3.10 1.59
CA VAL A 94 19.39 2.42 0.53
C VAL A 94 20.24 2.24 -0.74
N GLU A 95 21.05 3.22 -1.11
CA GLU A 95 21.95 3.12 -2.26
C GLU A 95 23.00 2.02 -2.09
N ALA A 96 23.54 1.85 -0.88
CA ALA A 96 24.44 0.75 -0.57
C ALA A 96 23.74 -0.61 -0.76
N VAL A 97 22.50 -0.76 -0.29
CA VAL A 97 21.71 -1.98 -0.50
C VAL A 97 21.46 -2.24 -1.99
N ILE A 98 21.14 -1.20 -2.77
CA ILE A 98 20.93 -1.31 -4.22
C ILE A 98 22.20 -1.75 -4.96
N SER A 99 23.36 -1.21 -4.57
CA SER A 99 24.65 -1.61 -5.12
C SER A 99 24.94 -3.09 -4.82
N ASP A 100 24.81 -3.45 -3.54
CA ASP A 100 25.32 -4.71 -3.02
C ASP A 100 24.39 -5.89 -3.33
N VAL A 101 23.08 -5.66 -3.59
CA VAL A 101 22.15 -6.72 -3.99
C VAL A 101 22.58 -7.42 -5.27
N SER A 102 23.28 -6.72 -6.16
CA SER A 102 23.79 -7.30 -7.41
C SER A 102 24.97 -8.25 -7.17
N ALA A 103 25.77 -7.99 -6.14
CA ALA A 103 26.97 -8.75 -5.80
C ALA A 103 26.70 -9.90 -4.82
N HIS A 104 25.76 -9.69 -3.88
CA HIS A 104 25.49 -10.62 -2.79
C HIS A 104 24.19 -11.41 -2.99
N GLY A 105 23.29 -10.93 -3.86
CA GLY A 105 22.02 -11.60 -4.14
C GLY A 105 21.23 -11.89 -2.86
N GLN A 106 20.73 -13.11 -2.76
CA GLN A 106 19.96 -13.61 -1.60
C GLN A 106 20.82 -14.40 -0.61
N GLU A 107 22.15 -14.40 -0.77
CA GLU A 107 23.04 -15.18 0.08
C GLU A 107 23.32 -14.44 1.38
N PHE A 108 22.62 -14.81 2.45
CA PHE A 108 22.74 -14.16 3.76
C PHE A 108 24.19 -13.95 4.25
N GLN A 109 25.06 -14.93 3.99
CA GLN A 109 26.46 -14.88 4.42
C GLN A 109 27.30 -13.91 3.59
N ALA A 110 26.88 -13.58 2.37
CA ALA A 110 27.56 -12.61 1.52
C ALA A 110 27.36 -11.16 2.00
N TRP A 111 26.30 -10.90 2.79
CA TRP A 111 25.96 -9.59 3.33
C TRP A 111 26.61 -9.27 4.69
N GLN A 112 27.54 -10.10 5.19
CA GLN A 112 28.14 -9.93 6.52
C GLN A 112 28.79 -8.55 6.75
N ALA A 113 29.21 -7.87 5.68
CA ALA A 113 29.60 -6.48 5.69
C ALA A 113 28.97 -5.78 4.49
N VAL A 114 28.42 -4.58 4.71
CA VAL A 114 28.00 -3.66 3.64
C VAL A 114 29.08 -2.58 3.57
N PRO A 115 30.08 -2.70 2.68
CA PRO A 115 31.31 -1.91 2.76
C PRO A 115 31.09 -0.42 2.59
N ALA A 116 30.01 -0.04 1.90
CA ALA A 116 29.68 1.35 1.61
C ALA A 116 29.13 2.12 2.84
N LEU A 117 28.88 1.46 3.98
CA LEU A 117 28.28 2.07 5.16
C LEU A 117 29.26 2.26 6.30
N ALA A 118 29.23 3.44 6.91
CA ALA A 118 30.07 3.78 8.07
C ALA A 118 29.75 2.92 9.30
N THR A 119 28.48 2.55 9.47
CA THR A 119 28.02 1.65 10.54
C THR A 119 27.36 0.45 9.90
N ALA A 120 27.83 -0.76 10.25
CA ALA A 120 27.26 -1.99 9.71
C ALA A 120 25.77 -2.12 10.09
N PRO A 121 24.88 -2.35 9.11
CA PRO A 121 23.49 -2.67 9.39
C PRO A 121 23.38 -4.10 9.93
N ARG A 122 22.24 -4.41 10.53
CA ARG A 122 21.94 -5.81 10.85
C ARG A 122 21.32 -6.48 9.65
N VAL A 123 21.88 -7.61 9.25
CA VAL A 123 21.29 -8.47 8.23
C VAL A 123 20.46 -9.54 8.92
N THR A 124 19.23 -9.77 8.47
CA THR A 124 18.30 -10.73 9.10
C THR A 124 17.24 -11.24 8.11
N ARG A 125 16.37 -12.13 8.56
CA ARG A 125 15.19 -12.59 7.80
C ARG A 125 13.98 -11.73 8.15
N PRO A 126 12.95 -11.65 7.29
CA PRO A 126 11.74 -10.84 7.50
C PRO A 126 11.16 -10.92 8.92
N ALA A 127 10.87 -12.13 9.40
CA ALA A 127 10.24 -12.38 10.70
C ALA A 127 11.04 -11.85 11.91
N LYS A 128 12.33 -11.55 11.72
CA LYS A 128 13.26 -11.11 12.77
C LYS A 128 13.58 -9.62 12.74
N VAL A 129 13.05 -8.86 11.79
CA VAL A 129 13.37 -7.42 11.63
C VAL A 129 12.91 -6.58 12.82
N PHE A 130 11.77 -6.94 13.43
CA PHE A 130 11.20 -6.21 14.56
C PHE A 130 11.34 -6.96 15.90
N GLU A 131 12.22 -7.98 15.95
CA GLU A 131 12.62 -8.61 17.22
C GLU A 131 13.60 -7.72 18.00
N ALA A 132 13.67 -7.88 19.32
CA ALA A 132 14.45 -7.02 20.22
C ALA A 132 15.87 -6.71 19.73
N GLY A 133 16.63 -7.71 19.30
CA GLY A 133 18.01 -7.48 18.83
C GLY A 133 18.11 -6.68 17.52
N SER A 134 17.06 -6.65 16.71
CA SER A 134 17.02 -5.86 15.46
C SER A 134 16.46 -4.46 15.69
N LEU A 135 15.60 -4.27 16.68
CA LEU A 135 15.07 -2.96 17.07
C LEU A 135 16.20 -1.97 17.41
N ASP A 136 17.24 -2.39 18.13
CA ASP A 136 18.40 -1.56 18.45
C ASP A 136 19.16 -1.07 17.20
N ARG A 137 19.05 -1.82 16.09
CA ARG A 137 19.72 -1.51 14.82
C ARG A 137 18.85 -0.64 13.94
N LEU A 138 17.53 -0.81 13.96
CA LEU A 138 16.59 0.11 13.32
C LEU A 138 16.72 1.55 13.83
N SER A 139 17.18 1.76 15.07
CA SER A 139 17.45 3.09 15.64
C SER A 139 18.81 3.67 15.25
N THR A 140 19.76 2.87 14.78
CA THR A 140 21.19 3.27 14.71
C THR A 140 21.82 3.11 13.33
N SER A 141 21.62 1.98 12.66
CA SER A 141 22.28 1.68 11.37
C SER A 141 21.35 1.09 10.31
N GLY A 142 20.08 0.85 10.65
CA GLY A 142 19.13 0.17 9.80
C GLY A 142 19.29 -1.35 9.82
N VAL A 143 18.32 -2.01 9.18
CA VAL A 143 18.23 -3.46 9.04
C VAL A 143 18.06 -3.79 7.57
N ILE A 144 18.80 -4.79 7.12
CA ILE A 144 18.64 -5.41 5.81
C ILE A 144 17.97 -6.76 6.04
N SER A 145 16.80 -6.93 5.46
CA SER A 145 16.08 -8.19 5.46
C SER A 145 16.26 -8.90 4.13
N ILE A 146 16.60 -10.17 4.18
CA ILE A 146 16.78 -11.00 2.98
C ILE A 146 15.71 -12.07 3.02
N ASP A 147 14.82 -12.06 2.01
CA ASP A 147 13.82 -13.09 1.81
C ASP A 147 14.23 -14.01 0.65
N PRO A 148 14.80 -15.19 0.95
CA PRO A 148 15.32 -16.09 -0.07
C PRO A 148 14.23 -16.61 -1.02
N ASP A 149 12.96 -16.58 -0.58
CA ASP A 149 11.84 -17.12 -1.35
C ASP A 149 11.26 -16.12 -2.35
N SER A 150 11.38 -14.81 -2.08
CA SER A 150 10.85 -13.76 -2.98
C SER A 150 11.91 -13.12 -3.88
N GLY A 151 13.19 -13.28 -3.56
CA GLY A 151 14.25 -12.56 -4.27
C GLY A 151 14.25 -11.05 -4.00
N ILE A 152 13.59 -10.64 -2.92
CA ILE A 152 13.50 -9.25 -2.46
C ILE A 152 14.38 -9.08 -1.22
N THR A 153 15.18 -8.03 -1.25
CA THR A 153 15.95 -7.53 -0.12
C THR A 153 15.29 -6.25 0.37
N ASP A 154 14.94 -6.18 1.64
CA ASP A 154 14.28 -5.02 2.22
C ASP A 154 15.25 -4.22 3.08
N ALA A 155 15.35 -2.92 2.79
CA ALA A 155 16.03 -1.95 3.63
C ALA A 155 15.00 -1.32 4.57
N VAL A 156 15.14 -1.53 5.88
CA VAL A 156 14.19 -1.08 6.91
C VAL A 156 14.93 -0.28 7.96
N SER A 157 14.40 0.88 8.33
CA SER A 157 14.91 1.70 9.43
C SER A 157 13.82 2.62 9.94
N PHE A 158 14.00 3.18 11.14
CA PHE A 158 13.35 4.46 11.41
C PHE A 158 14.15 5.56 10.71
N VAL A 159 13.46 6.56 10.16
CA VAL A 159 14.06 7.75 9.55
C VAL A 159 13.33 8.97 10.11
N ASP A 160 14.07 9.82 10.81
CA ASP A 160 13.54 11.00 11.51
C ASP A 160 12.29 10.68 12.36
N GLY A 161 12.33 9.57 13.11
CA GLY A 161 11.23 9.15 13.97
C GLY A 161 10.15 8.28 13.30
N ARG A 162 10.23 8.03 11.98
CA ARG A 162 9.18 7.33 11.22
C ARG A 162 9.69 6.05 10.57
N LEU A 163 8.90 4.98 10.64
CA LEU A 163 9.24 3.73 9.98
C LEU A 163 9.35 3.96 8.46
N SER A 164 10.50 3.62 7.90
CA SER A 164 10.83 3.72 6.49
C SER A 164 11.28 2.37 5.96
N TRP A 165 10.86 2.06 4.74
CA TRP A 165 10.99 0.74 4.16
C TRP A 165 11.12 0.86 2.63
N VAL A 166 12.24 0.36 2.11
CA VAL A 166 12.46 0.17 0.67
C VAL A 166 12.61 -1.31 0.35
N GLN A 167 11.90 -1.76 -0.67
CA GLN A 167 12.07 -3.06 -1.30
C GLN A 167 13.08 -2.95 -2.43
N VAL A 168 14.05 -3.86 -2.48
CA VAL A 168 15.07 -3.93 -3.55
C VAL A 168 15.02 -5.33 -4.14
N ALA A 169 14.59 -5.43 -5.40
CA ALA A 169 14.58 -6.69 -6.13
C ALA A 169 15.97 -7.02 -6.67
N SER A 170 16.14 -8.27 -7.11
CA SER A 170 17.30 -8.67 -7.92
C SER A 170 17.49 -7.70 -9.10
N TYR A 171 18.74 -7.35 -9.39
CA TYR A 171 19.15 -6.32 -10.38
C TYR A 171 18.96 -4.84 -9.96
N GLY A 172 18.77 -4.56 -8.66
CA GLY A 172 18.80 -3.19 -8.12
C GLY A 172 17.55 -2.36 -8.39
N ARG A 173 16.47 -2.97 -8.92
CA ARG A 173 15.17 -2.29 -9.03
C ARG A 173 14.61 -2.10 -7.62
N CYS A 174 14.35 -0.86 -7.23
CA CYS A 174 13.87 -0.54 -5.90
C CYS A 174 12.52 0.17 -5.89
N ARG A 175 11.81 0.01 -4.77
CA ARG A 175 10.51 0.62 -4.50
C ARG A 175 10.44 1.11 -3.06
N VAL A 176 10.01 2.35 -2.88
CA VAL A 176 9.70 2.89 -1.55
C VAL A 176 8.31 2.40 -1.15
N VAL A 177 8.24 1.59 -0.09
CA VAL A 177 6.98 1.11 0.51
C VAL A 177 6.42 2.18 1.45
N THR A 178 7.28 2.73 2.30
CA THR A 178 6.98 3.87 3.18
C THR A 178 8.26 4.63 3.52
N GLY A 179 8.14 5.89 3.92
CA GLY A 179 9.26 6.76 4.27
C GLY A 179 9.71 7.72 3.15
N PRO A 180 10.87 8.39 3.31
CA PRO A 180 11.38 9.36 2.34
C PRO A 180 11.65 8.74 0.98
N SER A 181 11.44 9.53 -0.09
CA SER A 181 11.78 9.13 -1.45
C SER A 181 13.29 8.97 -1.62
N VAL A 182 13.71 7.90 -2.29
CA VAL A 182 15.10 7.67 -2.68
C VAL A 182 15.20 7.79 -4.19
N GLU A 183 16.23 8.48 -4.67
CA GLU A 183 16.49 8.63 -6.11
C GLU A 183 16.61 7.24 -6.77
N LYS A 184 16.07 7.08 -7.98
CA LYS A 184 16.01 5.81 -8.75
C LYS A 184 15.01 4.77 -8.23
N CYS A 185 14.43 4.95 -7.04
CA CYS A 185 13.36 4.09 -6.56
C CYS A 185 11.99 4.59 -6.99
N VAL A 186 11.12 3.67 -7.41
CA VAL A 186 9.74 4.01 -7.74
C VAL A 186 8.97 4.20 -6.44
N THR A 187 8.31 5.34 -6.28
CA THR A 187 7.32 5.54 -5.22
C THR A 187 5.96 5.05 -5.73
N GLY A 188 5.34 4.12 -5.04
CA GLY A 188 4.01 3.67 -5.45
C GLY A 188 3.33 2.78 -4.42
N SER A 189 2.02 2.96 -4.29
CA SER A 189 1.16 1.99 -3.64
C SER A 189 1.28 0.67 -4.40
N VAL A 190 1.88 -0.32 -3.76
CA VAL A 190 1.96 -1.69 -4.28
C VAL A 190 0.56 -2.15 -4.68
N GLY A 191 0.45 -3.09 -5.63
CA GLY A 191 -0.78 -3.87 -5.73
C GLY A 191 -1.10 -4.39 -4.34
N LEU A 192 -2.15 -3.83 -3.71
CA LEU A 192 -2.28 -3.78 -2.24
C LEU A 192 -2.07 -5.17 -1.61
N LYS A 193 -2.53 -6.20 -2.31
CA LYS A 193 -2.41 -7.61 -1.95
C LYS A 193 -0.96 -8.12 -1.83
N ASP A 194 -0.14 -7.95 -2.86
CA ASP A 194 1.23 -8.51 -2.90
C ASP A 194 2.14 -7.82 -1.87
N ALA A 195 1.94 -6.53 -1.61
CA ALA A 195 2.64 -5.85 -0.51
C ALA A 195 2.22 -6.37 0.84
N ILE A 196 0.92 -6.54 1.07
CA ILE A 196 0.42 -6.99 2.37
C ILE A 196 0.99 -8.38 2.66
N GLU A 197 0.92 -9.31 1.69
CA GLU A 197 1.47 -10.65 1.84
C GLU A 197 2.98 -10.65 2.09
N HIS A 198 3.74 -9.77 1.44
CA HIS A 198 5.17 -9.62 1.71
C HIS A 198 5.45 -9.04 3.11
N ILE A 199 4.76 -7.95 3.48
CA ILE A 199 4.95 -7.27 4.76
C ILE A 199 4.54 -8.17 5.94
N GLU A 200 3.53 -9.02 5.77
CA GLU A 200 3.13 -9.97 6.81
C GLU A 200 4.22 -10.96 7.20
N LYS A 201 5.17 -11.27 6.30
CA LYS A 201 6.34 -12.09 6.63
C LYS A 201 7.21 -11.47 7.73
N PHE A 202 7.07 -10.16 7.96
CA PHE A 202 7.80 -9.41 8.97
C PHE A 202 7.11 -9.39 10.33
N LYS A 203 5.87 -9.92 10.43
CA LYS A 203 5.13 -9.97 11.69
C LYS A 203 5.95 -10.79 12.71
N PRO A 204 6.32 -10.21 13.86
CA PRO A 204 7.07 -10.94 14.88
C PRO A 204 6.29 -12.14 15.41
N ALA A 205 6.97 -13.25 15.67
CA ALA A 205 6.34 -14.44 16.26
C ALA A 205 5.65 -14.14 17.60
N THR A 206 6.18 -13.20 18.38
CA THR A 206 5.59 -12.73 19.66
C THR A 206 4.22 -12.07 19.48
N VAL A 207 3.97 -11.44 18.33
CA VAL A 207 2.67 -10.82 17.98
C VAL A 207 1.76 -11.82 17.28
N ALA A 208 2.32 -12.84 16.63
CA ALA A 208 1.53 -13.92 16.04
C ALA A 208 0.87 -14.80 17.13
N ALA A 209 1.59 -15.09 18.22
CA ALA A 209 1.11 -15.97 19.30
C ALA A 209 0.05 -15.35 20.24
N SER A 210 -0.15 -14.02 20.22
CA SER A 210 -1.13 -13.34 21.07
C SER A 210 -2.52 -13.18 20.42
N GLN A 211 -2.69 -13.68 19.19
CA GLN A 211 -3.92 -13.58 18.40
C GLN A 211 -4.58 -14.93 18.13
N GLU A 212 -4.02 -16.02 18.66
CA GLU A 212 -4.64 -17.36 18.75
C GLU A 212 -5.28 -17.52 20.14
#